data_AF-A0A8S4R4E6-F1
#
_entry.id   AF-A0A8S4R4E6-F1
#
_cell.length_a   1.000
_cell.length_b   1.000
_cell.length_c   1.000
_cell.angle_alpha   90.00
_cell.angle_beta   90.00
_cell.angle_gamma   90.00
#
_symmetry.space_group_name_H-M   'P 1'
#
loop_
_entity.id
_entity.type
_entity.pdbx_description
1 polymer ?
#
loop_
_entity_poly.entity_id
_entity_poly.type
_entity_poly.pdbx_seq_one_letter_code
_entity_poly.pdbx_strand_id
1 'polypeptide(L)'
;MSEESERHGESASDASGGGGTNVARVLLTSHQLDAATAESLRASWRTQDLYIDHLETLNKQLEGDQRCFHDHLSAQKRSLEKTKEIEDRIKQQYAESQHREKILVRRLAAKEQEIQDYVSQITELKSSHASLNGRPSLLDPAVNMLILRLKQELTSTKARLEETQNELSAWKFTPDSNTGKKLMAKCRLLHQENEELGRMTSSGRIAKLEGDLALQKSFSEEVKKSQSELDEFLQELDEDVEGMQSTVLFLQQELRASTATVNGNRVSSPTDKRTYSGSDCSDTPVGKRRRGSVLSLDYNEEEEPLTVTNGEAD
;
A
#
# COMPACT_ATOMS: atom_id res chain seq x y z
N MET A 1 -25.40 4.81 23.70
CA MET A 1 -26.38 4.79 24.80
C MET A 1 -25.68 4.08 25.94
N SER A 2 -25.19 4.87 26.89
CA SER A 2 -24.29 4.43 27.94
C SER A 2 -25.12 4.21 29.19
N GLU A 3 -25.21 2.96 29.65
CA GLU A 3 -25.93 2.58 30.87
C GLU A 3 -24.99 2.70 32.06
N GLU A 4 -25.31 3.67 32.92
CA GLU A 4 -24.76 3.89 34.24
C GLU A 4 -25.45 2.90 35.20
N SER A 5 -24.69 2.03 35.85
CA SER A 5 -25.20 1.13 36.89
C SER A 5 -24.25 1.12 38.07
N GLU A 6 -24.38 2.15 38.91
CA GLU A 6 -23.89 2.15 40.27
C GLU A 6 -24.74 1.21 41.12
N ARG A 7 -24.15 0.12 41.62
CA ARG A 7 -24.71 -0.68 42.71
C ARG A 7 -23.69 -0.89 43.81
N HIS A 8 -24.05 -0.29 44.95
CA HIS A 8 -23.99 -0.81 46.31
C HIS A 8 -22.60 -1.00 46.91
N GLY A 9 -22.17 0.07 47.59
CA GLY A 9 -21.18 0.01 48.65
C GLY A 9 -21.68 -0.84 49.82
N GLU A 10 -20.78 -1.71 50.26
CA GLU A 10 -20.84 -2.50 51.48
C GLU A 10 -21.02 -1.59 52.71
N SER A 11 -21.87 -2.00 53.64
CA SER A 11 -21.87 -1.45 54.99
C SER A 11 -22.29 -2.51 56.01
N ALA A 12 -21.33 -2.74 56.92
CA ALA A 12 -21.49 -3.15 58.30
C ALA A 12 -22.20 -4.48 58.56
N SER A 13 -21.40 -5.53 58.66
CA SER A 13 -21.70 -6.68 59.52
C SER A 13 -21.68 -6.25 60.99
N ASP A 14 -22.86 -6.12 61.58
CA ASP A 14 -23.06 -6.04 63.03
C ASP A 14 -22.76 -7.41 63.65
N ALA A 15 -21.52 -7.59 64.14
CA ALA A 15 -21.14 -8.76 64.92
C ALA A 15 -21.53 -8.54 66.38
N SER A 16 -22.79 -8.84 66.71
CA SER A 16 -23.29 -8.84 68.08
C SER A 16 -22.93 -10.16 68.78
N GLY A 17 -22.05 -10.05 69.78
CA GLY A 17 -22.05 -10.78 71.06
C GLY A 17 -22.27 -12.29 71.06
N GLY A 18 -21.18 -13.06 70.99
CA GLY A 18 -21.14 -14.47 71.41
C GLY A 18 -20.27 -14.63 72.66
N GLY A 19 -20.85 -14.46 73.85
CA GLY A 19 -20.21 -14.82 75.12
C GLY A 19 -20.06 -16.34 75.22
N GLY A 20 -18.89 -16.86 74.85
CA GLY A 20 -18.59 -18.29 74.95
C GLY A 20 -18.49 -18.72 76.42
N THR A 21 -19.53 -19.35 76.94
CA THR A 21 -19.38 -20.26 78.08
C THR A 21 -18.51 -21.41 77.59
N ASN A 22 -17.33 -21.61 78.22
CA ASN A 22 -16.44 -22.73 77.88
C ASN A 22 -17.12 -24.03 78.34
N VAL A 23 -17.98 -24.61 77.49
CA VAL A 23 -18.61 -25.90 77.73
C VAL A 23 -17.59 -26.97 77.39
N ALA A 24 -17.03 -27.60 78.43
CA ALA A 24 -15.98 -28.59 78.29
C ALA A 24 -16.51 -30.00 78.59
N ARG A 25 -15.93 -30.99 77.93
CA ARG A 25 -16.20 -32.41 78.18
C ARG A 25 -15.92 -32.75 79.64
N VAL A 26 -16.86 -33.42 80.29
CA VAL A 26 -16.69 -33.90 81.67
C VAL A 26 -15.91 -35.23 81.65
N LEU A 27 -14.84 -35.31 82.45
CA LEU A 27 -14.03 -36.51 82.62
C LEU A 27 -13.89 -36.79 84.13
N LEU A 28 -14.51 -37.88 84.60
CA LEU A 28 -14.43 -38.33 85.99
C LEU A 28 -13.53 -39.57 86.08
N THR A 29 -12.63 -39.59 87.06
CA THR A 29 -11.82 -40.78 87.37
C THR A 29 -12.63 -41.79 88.19
N SER A 30 -12.24 -43.08 88.18
CA SER A 30 -12.97 -44.15 88.91
C SER A 30 -13.18 -43.81 90.39
N HIS A 31 -12.15 -43.27 91.06
CA HIS A 31 -12.23 -42.86 92.46
C HIS A 31 -13.22 -41.69 92.69
N GLN A 32 -13.32 -40.76 91.74
CA GLN A 32 -14.26 -39.64 91.83
C GLN A 32 -15.70 -40.07 91.60
N LEU A 33 -15.93 -41.14 90.82
CA LEU A 33 -17.25 -41.75 90.64
C LEU A 33 -17.71 -42.47 91.92
N ASP A 34 -16.81 -43.24 92.54
CA ASP A 34 -17.13 -44.02 93.75
C ASP A 34 -17.38 -43.12 94.98
N ALA A 35 -16.74 -41.95 95.05
CA ALA A 35 -16.91 -40.98 96.13
C ALA A 35 -17.96 -39.88 95.85
N ALA A 36 -18.62 -39.88 94.68
CA ALA A 36 -19.54 -38.83 94.29
C ALA A 36 -20.90 -38.91 94.99
N THR A 37 -21.47 -37.75 95.32
CA THR A 37 -22.87 -37.65 95.72
C THR A 37 -23.80 -37.67 94.51
N ALA A 38 -25.05 -38.07 94.72
CA ALA A 38 -26.06 -38.09 93.66
C ALA A 38 -26.26 -36.70 93.03
N GLU A 39 -26.17 -35.61 93.81
CA GLU A 39 -26.23 -34.24 93.30
C GLU A 39 -25.03 -33.89 92.41
N SER A 40 -23.82 -34.31 92.76
CA SER A 40 -22.60 -34.06 91.99
C SER A 40 -22.60 -34.80 90.65
N LEU A 41 -23.10 -36.04 90.62
CA LEU A 41 -23.30 -36.78 89.37
C LEU A 41 -24.36 -36.14 88.49
N ARG A 42 -25.49 -35.68 89.06
CA ARG A 42 -26.52 -34.96 88.30
C ARG A 42 -26.01 -33.64 87.73
N ALA A 43 -25.15 -32.91 88.46
CA ALA A 43 -24.52 -31.69 87.94
C ALA A 43 -23.55 -32.01 86.80
N SER A 44 -22.68 -33.00 86.99
CA SER A 44 -21.74 -33.49 85.96
C SER A 44 -22.45 -33.97 84.69
N TRP A 45 -23.57 -34.68 84.85
CA TRP A 45 -24.42 -35.11 83.75
C TRP A 45 -25.00 -33.93 82.97
N ARG A 46 -25.57 -32.94 83.65
CA ARG A 46 -26.09 -31.73 82.99
C ARG A 46 -25.01 -30.96 82.23
N THR A 47 -23.80 -30.86 82.78
CA THR A 47 -22.66 -30.24 82.08
C THR A 47 -22.24 -31.04 80.84
N GLN A 48 -22.27 -32.37 80.91
CA GLN A 48 -21.99 -33.23 79.78
C GLN A 48 -23.09 -33.14 78.69
N ASP A 49 -24.37 -33.07 79.07
CA ASP A 49 -25.49 -32.86 78.13
C ASP A 49 -25.33 -31.52 77.40
N LEU A 50 -25.01 -30.43 78.13
CA LEU A 50 -24.73 -29.13 77.50
C LEU A 50 -23.56 -29.19 76.52
N TYR A 51 -22.53 -30.01 76.80
CA TYR A 51 -21.41 -30.21 75.89
C TYR A 51 -21.83 -30.97 74.62
N ILE A 52 -22.69 -31.98 74.76
CA ILE A 52 -23.25 -32.73 73.64
C ILE A 52 -24.10 -31.79 72.76
N ASP A 53 -25.01 -31.01 73.35
CA ASP A 53 -25.84 -30.03 72.62
C ASP A 53 -24.99 -29.01 71.84
N HIS A 54 -23.88 -28.56 72.46
CA HIS A 54 -22.93 -27.67 71.81
C HIS A 54 -22.23 -28.35 70.62
N LEU A 55 -21.75 -29.58 70.77
CA LEU A 55 -21.13 -30.35 69.68
C LEU A 55 -22.13 -30.66 68.55
N GLU A 56 -23.37 -30.99 68.87
CA GLU A 56 -24.42 -31.22 67.87
C GLU A 56 -24.74 -29.94 67.08
N THR A 57 -24.81 -28.80 67.76
CA THR A 57 -24.98 -27.49 67.13
C THR A 57 -23.80 -27.17 66.20
N LEU A 58 -22.56 -27.38 66.67
CA LEU A 58 -21.35 -27.14 65.89
C LEU A 58 -21.26 -28.07 64.66
N ASN A 59 -21.59 -29.36 64.82
CA ASN A 59 -21.64 -30.31 63.70
C ASN A 59 -22.70 -29.91 62.67
N LYS A 60 -23.90 -29.53 63.13
CA LYS A 60 -24.97 -29.06 62.23
C LYS A 60 -24.56 -27.81 61.45
N GLN A 61 -23.83 -26.89 62.10
CA GLN A 61 -23.26 -25.72 61.45
C GLN A 61 -22.21 -26.13 60.40
N LEU A 62 -21.26 -27.01 60.76
CA LEU A 62 -20.22 -27.49 59.85
C LEU A 62 -20.81 -28.18 58.61
N GLU A 63 -21.82 -29.03 58.79
CA GLU A 63 -22.51 -29.66 57.66
C GLU A 63 -23.29 -28.65 56.80
N GLY A 64 -23.85 -27.61 57.41
CA GLY A 64 -24.48 -26.50 56.71
C GLY A 64 -23.49 -25.74 55.83
N ASP A 65 -22.33 -25.40 56.39
CA ASP A 65 -21.24 -24.71 55.69
C ASP A 65 -20.68 -25.57 54.55
N GLN A 66 -20.50 -26.88 54.77
CA GLN A 66 -20.07 -27.82 53.73
C GLN A 66 -21.08 -27.91 52.58
N ARG A 67 -22.38 -27.97 52.87
CA ARG A 67 -23.44 -27.98 51.85
C ARG A 67 -23.44 -26.66 51.05
N CYS A 68 -23.35 -25.52 51.74
CA CYS A 68 -23.29 -24.21 51.09
C CYS A 68 -22.06 -24.09 50.15
N PHE A 69 -20.89 -24.55 50.60
CA PHE A 69 -19.68 -24.57 49.79
C PHE A 69 -19.83 -25.47 48.56
N HIS A 70 -20.43 -26.66 48.73
CA HIS A 70 -20.69 -27.57 47.62
C HIS A 70 -21.64 -26.95 46.58
N ASP A 71 -22.73 -26.34 47.02
CA ASP A 71 -23.70 -25.68 46.15
C ASP A 71 -23.05 -24.52 45.40
N HIS A 72 -22.22 -23.71 46.07
CA HIS A 72 -21.48 -22.62 45.45
C HIS A 72 -20.50 -23.12 44.37
N LEU A 73 -19.74 -24.18 44.67
CA LEU A 73 -18.80 -24.78 43.71
C LEU A 73 -19.54 -25.37 42.50
N SER A 74 -20.70 -26.01 42.73
CA SER A 74 -21.54 -26.55 41.66
C SER A 74 -22.10 -25.45 40.75
N ALA A 75 -22.54 -24.33 41.34
CA ALA A 75 -23.03 -23.16 40.63
C ALA A 75 -21.92 -22.49 39.82
N GLN A 76 -20.72 -22.35 40.41
CA GLN A 76 -19.55 -21.80 39.75
C GLN A 76 -19.14 -22.66 38.54
N LYS A 77 -19.12 -23.99 38.70
CA LYS A 77 -18.80 -24.93 37.62
C LYS A 77 -19.80 -24.81 36.47
N ARG A 78 -21.10 -24.73 36.78
CA ARG A 78 -22.16 -24.54 35.77
C ARG A 78 -22.03 -23.20 35.03
N SER A 79 -21.63 -22.15 35.74
CA SER A 79 -21.37 -20.83 35.13
C SER A 79 -20.19 -20.92 34.16
N LEU A 80 -19.09 -21.56 34.58
CA LEU A 80 -17.90 -21.75 33.75
C LEU A 80 -18.20 -22.56 32.49
N GLU A 81 -19.00 -23.62 32.59
CA GLU A 81 -19.45 -24.42 31.44
C GLU A 81 -20.24 -23.57 30.44
N LYS A 82 -21.18 -22.75 30.91
CA LYS A 82 -21.92 -21.82 30.04
C LYS A 82 -21.01 -20.80 29.35
N THR A 83 -20.03 -20.26 30.07
CA THR A 83 -19.06 -19.30 29.50
C THR A 83 -18.25 -19.97 28.39
N LYS A 84 -17.80 -21.22 28.59
CA LYS A 84 -17.08 -21.98 27.56
C LYS A 84 -17.94 -22.27 26.33
N GLU A 85 -19.20 -22.66 26.52
CA GLU A 85 -20.14 -22.87 25.41
C GLU A 85 -20.33 -21.58 24.58
N ILE A 86 -20.43 -20.42 25.24
CA ILE A 86 -20.54 -19.13 24.55
C ILE A 86 -19.24 -18.80 23.81
N GLU A 87 -18.09 -19.02 24.45
CA GLU A 87 -16.77 -18.79 23.84
C GLU A 87 -16.61 -19.64 22.57
N ASP A 88 -16.97 -20.92 22.61
CA ASP A 88 -16.88 -21.82 21.45
C ASP A 88 -17.84 -21.42 20.33
N ARG A 89 -19.07 -20.98 20.67
CA ARG A 89 -20.01 -20.43 19.68
C ARG A 89 -19.48 -19.18 19.01
N ILE A 90 -18.85 -18.27 19.76
CA ILE A 90 -18.24 -17.05 19.21
C ILE A 90 -17.07 -17.40 18.29
N LYS A 91 -16.20 -18.33 18.70
CA LYS A 91 -15.09 -18.81 17.86
C LYS A 91 -15.58 -19.41 16.54
N GLN A 92 -16.63 -20.22 16.59
CA GLN A 92 -17.24 -20.80 15.39
C GLN A 92 -17.82 -19.72 14.47
N GLN A 93 -18.59 -18.78 15.01
CA GLN A 93 -19.15 -17.66 14.23
C GLN A 93 -18.06 -16.80 13.60
N TYR A 94 -16.97 -16.54 14.33
CA TYR A 94 -15.83 -15.79 13.83
C TYR A 94 -15.15 -16.52 12.65
N ALA A 95 -14.92 -17.84 12.78
CA ALA A 95 -14.34 -18.65 11.71
C ALA A 95 -15.22 -18.67 10.45
N GLU A 96 -16.54 -18.82 10.62
CA GLU A 96 -17.49 -18.76 9.50
C GLU A 96 -17.52 -17.37 8.84
N SER A 97 -17.50 -16.31 9.65
CA SER A 97 -17.45 -14.93 9.14
C SER A 97 -16.17 -14.67 8.33
N GLN A 98 -15.02 -15.08 8.85
CA GLN A 98 -13.73 -15.01 8.15
C GLN A 98 -13.74 -15.81 6.84
N HIS A 99 -14.36 -16.99 6.82
CA HIS A 99 -14.49 -17.76 5.58
C HIS A 99 -15.37 -17.05 4.54
N ARG A 100 -16.51 -16.48 4.97
CA ARG A 100 -17.41 -15.70 4.09
C ARG A 100 -16.69 -14.48 3.52
N GLU A 101 -15.97 -13.75 4.35
CA GLU A 101 -15.16 -12.60 3.93
C GLU A 101 -14.15 -12.99 2.85
N LYS A 102 -13.38 -14.07 3.04
CA LYS A 102 -12.42 -14.57 2.05
C LYS A 102 -13.06 -14.95 0.70
N ILE A 103 -14.31 -15.43 0.70
CA ILE A 103 -15.04 -15.70 -0.55
C ILE A 103 -15.43 -14.38 -1.23
N LEU A 104 -15.97 -13.44 -0.47
CA LEU A 104 -16.39 -12.14 -0.98
C LEU A 104 -15.22 -11.36 -1.59
N VAL A 105 -14.06 -11.34 -0.92
CA VAL A 105 -12.85 -10.70 -1.43
C VAL A 105 -12.41 -11.30 -2.77
N ARG A 106 -12.37 -12.64 -2.89
CA ARG A 106 -12.04 -13.30 -4.17
C ARG A 106 -13.03 -12.97 -5.27
N ARG A 107 -14.33 -12.91 -4.96
CA ARG A 107 -15.37 -12.56 -5.93
C ARG A 107 -15.28 -11.09 -6.35
N LEU A 108 -14.95 -10.20 -5.42
CA LEU A 108 -14.74 -8.79 -5.69
C LEU A 108 -13.52 -8.59 -6.59
N ALA A 109 -12.39 -9.24 -6.29
CA ALA A 109 -11.20 -9.21 -7.14
C ALA A 109 -11.48 -9.75 -8.55
N ALA A 110 -12.28 -10.82 -8.69
CA ALA A 110 -12.69 -11.31 -10.01
C ALA A 110 -13.53 -10.28 -10.79
N LYS A 111 -14.43 -9.55 -10.10
CA LYS A 111 -15.22 -8.49 -10.72
C LYS A 111 -14.38 -7.26 -11.07
N GLU A 112 -13.40 -6.89 -10.27
CA GLU A 112 -12.43 -5.84 -10.60
C GLU A 112 -11.62 -6.21 -11.84
N GLN A 113 -11.18 -7.46 -11.95
CA GLN A 113 -10.49 -7.94 -13.15
C GLN A 113 -11.39 -7.87 -14.40
N GLU A 114 -12.64 -8.33 -14.32
CA GLU A 114 -13.60 -8.20 -15.43
C GLU A 114 -13.77 -6.74 -15.87
N ILE A 115 -13.86 -5.80 -14.92
CA ILE A 115 -13.93 -4.36 -15.21
C ILE A 115 -12.65 -3.88 -15.90
N GLN A 116 -11.48 -4.31 -15.42
CA GLN A 116 -10.18 -3.98 -16.04
C GLN A 116 -10.10 -4.46 -17.48
N ASP A 117 -10.63 -5.67 -17.76
CA ASP A 117 -10.68 -6.25 -19.10
C ASP A 117 -11.64 -5.48 -20.01
N TYR A 118 -12.79 -5.02 -19.49
CA TYR A 118 -13.71 -4.15 -20.24
C TYR A 118 -13.10 -2.77 -20.52
N VAL A 119 -12.40 -2.17 -19.56
CA VAL A 119 -11.68 -0.90 -19.77
C VAL A 119 -10.60 -1.05 -20.85
N SER A 120 -9.90 -2.18 -20.86
CA SER A 120 -8.89 -2.50 -21.87
C SER A 120 -9.52 -2.61 -23.26
N GLN A 121 -10.63 -3.36 -23.40
CA GLN A 121 -11.39 -3.46 -24.65
C GLN A 121 -11.90 -2.09 -25.13
N ILE A 122 -12.42 -1.25 -24.23
CA ILE A 122 -12.87 0.11 -24.58
C ILE A 122 -11.70 0.95 -25.09
N THR A 123 -10.54 0.84 -24.44
CA THR A 123 -9.33 1.57 -24.84
C THR A 123 -8.86 1.14 -26.23
N GLU A 124 -8.86 -0.17 -26.50
CA GLU A 124 -8.50 -0.74 -27.81
C GLU A 124 -9.49 -0.33 -28.93
N LEU A 125 -10.79 -0.36 -28.64
CA LEU A 125 -11.81 0.11 -29.58
C LEU A 125 -11.66 1.61 -29.85
N LYS A 126 -11.39 2.42 -28.81
CA LYS A 126 -11.13 3.86 -28.96
C LYS A 126 -9.87 4.14 -29.78
N SER A 127 -8.77 3.40 -29.57
CA SER A 127 -7.56 3.56 -30.38
C SER A 127 -7.78 3.11 -31.83
N SER A 128 -8.53 2.03 -32.05
CA SER A 128 -8.92 1.58 -33.39
C SER A 128 -9.80 2.60 -34.11
N HIS A 129 -10.70 3.27 -33.39
CA HIS A 129 -11.54 4.36 -33.92
C HIS A 129 -10.82 5.72 -34.04
N ALA A 130 -9.70 5.93 -33.34
CA ALA A 130 -8.92 7.17 -33.42
C ALA A 130 -8.28 7.39 -34.80
N SER A 131 -8.11 6.32 -35.60
CA SER A 131 -7.66 6.41 -36.99
C SER A 131 -8.66 7.09 -37.94
N LEU A 132 -9.90 7.36 -37.50
CA LEU A 132 -10.93 8.06 -38.26
C LEU A 132 -11.38 9.33 -37.52
N ASN A 133 -10.54 10.37 -37.54
CA ASN A 133 -10.91 11.77 -37.29
C ASN A 133 -11.78 12.06 -36.04
N GLY A 134 -11.48 11.41 -34.92
CA GLY A 134 -11.81 11.93 -33.57
C GLY A 134 -13.29 12.11 -33.23
N ARG A 135 -14.23 11.54 -33.99
CA ARG A 135 -15.66 11.56 -33.62
C ARG A 135 -16.15 10.15 -33.31
N PRO A 136 -16.57 9.85 -32.07
CA PRO A 136 -17.31 8.65 -31.78
C PRO A 136 -18.68 8.78 -32.47
N SER A 137 -18.76 8.30 -33.71
CA SER A 137 -20.03 8.22 -34.41
C SER A 137 -20.75 6.97 -33.91
N LEU A 138 -21.92 7.13 -33.30
CA LEU A 138 -22.87 6.06 -32.96
C LEU A 138 -23.50 5.42 -34.22
N LEU A 139 -22.74 5.34 -35.31
CA LEU A 139 -23.18 4.71 -36.54
C LEU A 139 -22.72 3.26 -36.53
N ASP A 140 -23.65 2.38 -36.85
CA ASP A 140 -23.37 0.98 -37.12
C ASP A 140 -22.19 0.84 -38.13
N PRO A 141 -21.24 -0.09 -37.93
CA PRO A 141 -20.07 -0.23 -38.79
C PRO A 141 -20.39 -0.38 -40.29
N ALA A 142 -21.48 -1.08 -40.65
CA ALA A 142 -21.86 -1.24 -42.05
C ALA A 142 -22.39 0.07 -42.65
N VAL A 143 -23.16 0.83 -41.87
CA VAL A 143 -23.65 2.16 -42.24
C VAL A 143 -22.49 3.14 -42.41
N ASN A 144 -21.51 3.11 -41.50
CA ASN A 144 -20.33 3.97 -41.59
C ASN A 144 -19.50 3.68 -42.86
N MET A 145 -19.29 2.41 -43.19
CA MET A 145 -18.58 2.03 -44.43
C MET A 145 -19.31 2.49 -45.70
N LEU A 146 -20.64 2.38 -45.72
CA LEU A 146 -21.43 2.87 -46.84
C LEU A 146 -21.32 4.39 -46.99
N ILE A 147 -21.41 5.13 -45.89
CA ILE A 147 -21.27 6.60 -45.90
C ILE A 147 -19.88 7.02 -46.36
N LEU A 148 -18.82 6.32 -45.91
CA LEU A 148 -17.46 6.59 -46.37
C LEU A 148 -17.30 6.34 -47.87
N ARG A 149 -17.84 5.23 -48.39
CA ARG A 149 -17.84 4.97 -49.83
C ARG A 149 -18.61 6.03 -50.62
N LEU A 150 -19.80 6.41 -50.15
CA LEU A 150 -20.60 7.45 -50.79
C LEU A 150 -19.89 8.80 -50.81
N LYS A 151 -19.19 9.16 -49.72
CA LYS A 151 -18.36 10.38 -49.68
C LYS A 151 -17.20 10.30 -50.67
N GLN A 152 -16.52 9.16 -50.76
CA GLN A 152 -15.43 8.94 -51.69
C GLN A 152 -15.91 9.02 -53.16
N GLU A 153 -17.03 8.37 -53.48
CA GLU A 153 -17.66 8.44 -54.80
C GLU A 153 -18.11 9.86 -55.15
N LEU A 154 -18.67 10.60 -54.18
CA LEU A 154 -19.04 11.99 -54.36
C LEU A 154 -17.82 12.88 -54.64
N THR A 155 -16.71 12.69 -53.93
CA THR A 155 -15.47 13.43 -54.20
C THR A 155 -14.87 13.07 -55.55
N SER A 156 -14.88 11.78 -55.92
CA SER A 156 -14.39 11.30 -57.22
C SER A 156 -15.23 11.84 -58.39
N THR A 157 -16.55 11.87 -58.24
CA THR A 157 -17.45 12.42 -59.27
C THR A 157 -17.30 13.93 -59.41
N LYS A 158 -17.15 14.66 -58.30
CA LYS A 158 -16.85 16.10 -58.33
C LYS A 158 -15.50 16.38 -59.02
N ALA A 159 -14.46 15.63 -58.71
CA ALA A 159 -13.16 15.78 -59.36
C ALA A 159 -13.23 15.52 -60.87
N ARG A 160 -13.91 14.45 -61.31
CA ARG A 160 -14.14 14.19 -62.74
C ARG A 160 -14.98 15.28 -63.42
N LEU A 161 -15.99 15.81 -62.72
CA LEU A 161 -16.78 16.92 -63.25
C LEU A 161 -15.92 18.17 -63.43
N GLU A 162 -15.08 18.50 -62.46
CA GLU A 162 -14.15 19.60 -62.54
C GLU A 162 -13.11 19.39 -63.65
N GLU A 163 -12.57 18.17 -63.80
CA GLU A 163 -11.64 17.81 -64.86
C GLU A 163 -12.27 17.97 -66.25
N THR A 164 -13.44 17.38 -66.49
CA THR A 164 -14.16 17.52 -67.76
C THR A 164 -14.59 18.97 -68.05
N GLN A 165 -14.97 19.74 -67.03
CA GLN A 165 -15.23 21.17 -67.15
C GLN A 165 -13.95 21.94 -67.50
N ASN A 166 -12.83 21.57 -66.87
CA ASN A 166 -11.52 22.15 -67.14
C ASN A 166 -11.08 21.82 -68.57
N GLU A 167 -11.24 20.59 -69.05
CA GLU A 167 -10.96 20.18 -70.44
C GLU A 167 -11.82 20.95 -71.46
N LEU A 168 -13.13 21.07 -71.20
CA LEU A 168 -14.04 21.84 -72.06
C LEU A 168 -13.63 23.32 -72.10
N SER A 169 -13.17 23.87 -70.98
CA SER A 169 -12.65 25.22 -70.89
C SER A 169 -11.25 25.36 -71.54
N ALA A 170 -10.43 24.32 -71.47
CA ALA A 170 -9.10 24.26 -72.06
C ALA A 170 -9.17 24.16 -73.59
N TRP A 171 -10.24 23.62 -74.17
CA TRP A 171 -10.43 23.68 -75.63
C TRP A 171 -10.68 25.10 -76.14
N LYS A 172 -11.10 26.03 -75.27
CA LYS A 172 -11.18 27.47 -75.55
C LYS A 172 -9.84 28.20 -75.30
N PHE A 173 -8.77 27.46 -74.99
CA PHE A 173 -7.46 28.05 -74.72
C PHE A 173 -6.90 28.70 -75.98
N THR A 174 -6.66 30.00 -75.87
CA THR A 174 -5.90 30.78 -76.84
C THR A 174 -4.67 31.33 -76.11
N PRO A 175 -3.44 31.14 -76.64
CA PRO A 175 -2.21 31.61 -75.99
C PRO A 175 -2.18 33.13 -75.78
N ASP A 176 -2.97 33.89 -76.53
CA ASP A 176 -3.11 35.34 -76.39
C ASP A 176 -4.15 35.79 -75.36
N SER A 177 -4.97 34.87 -74.83
CA SER A 177 -5.94 35.18 -73.78
C SER A 177 -5.24 35.56 -72.47
N ASN A 178 -5.87 36.44 -71.67
CA ASN A 178 -5.34 36.83 -70.36
C ASN A 178 -5.08 35.63 -69.43
N THR A 179 -5.92 34.60 -69.50
CA THR A 179 -5.75 33.34 -68.75
C THR A 179 -4.55 32.54 -69.26
N GLY A 180 -4.38 32.43 -70.59
CA GLY A 180 -3.24 31.76 -71.20
C GLY A 180 -1.90 32.43 -70.88
N LYS A 181 -1.86 33.76 -70.91
CA LYS A 181 -0.68 34.54 -70.50
C LYS A 181 -0.31 34.32 -69.04
N LYS A 182 -1.28 34.30 -68.12
CA LYS A 182 -1.04 33.99 -66.70
C LYS A 182 -0.51 32.58 -66.49
N LEU A 183 -1.06 31.60 -67.21
CA LEU A 183 -0.59 30.21 -67.13
C LEU A 183 0.86 30.08 -67.64
N MET A 184 1.17 30.70 -68.78
CA MET A 184 2.53 30.70 -69.33
C MET A 184 3.54 31.41 -68.43
N ALA A 185 3.15 32.51 -67.77
CA ALA A 185 3.97 33.14 -66.74
C ALA A 185 4.23 32.18 -65.56
N LYS A 186 3.20 31.47 -65.10
CA LYS A 186 3.34 30.47 -64.03
C LYS A 186 4.22 29.29 -64.44
N CYS A 187 4.12 28.81 -65.68
CA CYS A 187 5.00 27.76 -66.20
C CYS A 187 6.48 28.21 -66.24
N ARG A 188 6.75 29.46 -66.64
CA ARG A 188 8.12 30.02 -66.60
C ARG A 188 8.66 30.11 -65.17
N LEU A 189 7.83 30.55 -64.23
CA LEU A 189 8.18 30.66 -62.82
C LEU A 189 8.47 29.28 -62.21
N LEU A 190 7.62 28.28 -62.47
CA LEU A 190 7.85 26.90 -62.04
C LEU A 190 9.14 26.31 -62.65
N HIS A 191 9.47 26.67 -63.90
CA HIS A 191 10.73 26.23 -64.50
C HIS A 191 11.94 26.84 -63.79
N GLN A 192 11.87 28.14 -63.48
CA GLN A 192 12.90 28.84 -62.72
C GLN A 192 13.05 28.29 -61.30
N GLU A 193 11.95 27.98 -60.61
CA GLU A 193 11.97 27.32 -59.30
C GLU A 193 12.60 25.93 -59.38
N ASN A 194 12.28 25.15 -60.40
CA ASN A 194 12.91 23.84 -60.61
C ASN A 194 14.41 23.93 -60.91
N GLU A 195 14.83 24.93 -61.69
CA GLU A 195 16.25 25.22 -61.91
C GLU A 195 16.95 25.62 -60.60
N GLU A 196 16.29 26.41 -59.74
CA GLU A 196 16.80 26.77 -58.41
C GLU A 196 16.90 25.55 -57.49
N LEU A 197 15.88 24.70 -57.43
CA LEU A 197 15.91 23.44 -56.69
C LEU A 197 17.04 22.53 -57.19
N GLY A 198 17.24 22.46 -58.50
CA GLY A 198 18.36 21.76 -59.12
C GLY A 198 19.71 22.36 -58.72
N ARG A 199 19.81 23.69 -58.62
CA ARG A 199 21.02 24.41 -58.18
C ARG A 199 21.30 24.17 -56.69
N MET A 200 20.28 24.22 -55.84
CA MET A 200 20.41 23.91 -54.41
C MET A 200 20.82 22.45 -54.18
N THR A 201 20.24 21.53 -54.95
CA THR A 201 20.59 20.10 -54.90
C THR A 201 22.02 19.85 -55.40
N SER A 202 22.41 20.46 -56.52
CA SER A 202 23.78 20.34 -57.07
C SER A 202 24.84 21.11 -56.27
N SER A 203 24.45 22.08 -55.44
CA SER A 203 25.39 22.80 -54.56
C SER A 203 26.05 21.91 -53.50
N GLY A 204 25.57 20.68 -53.31
CA GLY A 204 26.12 19.72 -52.34
C GLY A 204 25.91 20.11 -50.87
N ARG A 205 25.26 21.26 -50.59
CA ARG A 205 25.00 21.74 -49.24
C ARG A 205 24.16 20.77 -48.42
N ILE A 206 23.14 20.17 -49.05
CA ILE A 206 22.27 19.17 -48.40
C ILE A 206 23.11 17.94 -48.02
N ALA A 207 23.88 17.39 -48.97
CA ALA A 207 24.75 16.24 -48.72
C ALA A 207 25.80 16.52 -47.61
N LYS A 208 26.34 17.73 -47.54
CA LYS A 208 27.25 18.14 -46.46
C LYS A 208 26.54 18.16 -45.10
N LEU A 209 25.37 18.79 -45.02
CA LEU A 209 24.59 18.85 -43.77
C LEU A 209 24.14 17.46 -43.30
N GLU A 210 23.79 16.57 -44.23
CA GLU A 210 23.48 15.17 -43.92
C GLU A 210 24.71 14.40 -43.39
N GLY A 211 25.89 14.65 -43.96
CA GLY A 211 27.15 14.10 -43.47
C GLY A 211 27.52 14.60 -42.07
N ASP A 212 27.42 15.92 -41.83
CA ASP A 212 27.66 16.53 -40.52
C ASP A 212 26.67 15.98 -39.47
N LEU A 213 25.39 15.81 -39.85
CA LEU A 213 24.35 15.21 -39.00
C LEU A 213 24.66 13.74 -38.67
N ALA A 214 25.13 12.96 -39.65
CA ALA A 214 25.50 11.56 -39.43
C ALA A 214 26.69 11.44 -38.48
N LEU A 215 27.72 12.29 -38.64
CA LEU A 215 28.87 12.34 -37.74
C LEU A 215 28.47 12.74 -36.31
N GLN A 216 27.55 13.69 -36.17
CA GLN A 216 27.03 14.09 -34.87
C GLN A 216 26.28 12.94 -34.17
N LYS A 217 25.51 12.15 -34.93
CA LYS A 217 24.83 10.96 -34.38
C LYS A 217 25.83 9.92 -33.88
N SER A 218 26.88 9.62 -34.64
CA SER A 218 27.89 8.65 -34.21
C SER A 218 28.64 9.12 -32.96
N PHE A 219 28.96 10.40 -32.86
CA PHE A 219 29.57 10.97 -31.65
C PHE A 219 28.62 10.86 -30.45
N SER A 220 27.32 11.14 -30.62
CA SER A 220 26.34 10.99 -29.56
C SER A 220 26.19 9.54 -29.08
N GLU A 221 26.21 8.58 -30.00
CA GLU A 221 26.18 7.15 -29.69
C GLU A 221 27.43 6.70 -28.92
N GLU A 222 28.62 7.16 -29.33
CA GLU A 222 29.87 6.84 -28.63
C GLU A 222 29.89 7.40 -27.21
N VAL A 223 29.40 8.63 -27.01
CA VAL A 223 29.26 9.21 -25.67
C VAL A 223 28.29 8.38 -24.81
N LYS A 224 27.12 8.00 -25.35
CA LYS A 224 26.17 7.15 -24.62
C LYS A 224 26.77 5.80 -24.25
N LYS A 225 27.55 5.19 -25.14
CA LYS A 225 28.25 3.94 -24.89
C LYS A 225 29.31 4.10 -23.79
N SER A 226 30.12 5.16 -23.85
CA SER A 226 31.11 5.44 -22.80
C SER A 226 30.46 5.68 -21.43
N GLN A 227 29.28 6.31 -21.42
CA GLN A 227 28.49 6.48 -20.20
C GLN A 227 28.01 5.14 -19.66
N SER A 228 27.43 4.27 -20.50
CA SER A 228 26.97 2.96 -20.03
C SER A 228 28.11 2.09 -19.48
N GLU A 229 29.28 2.12 -20.13
CA GLU A 229 30.48 1.42 -19.63
C GLU A 229 30.93 1.97 -18.26
N LEU A 230 30.83 3.28 -18.05
CA LEU A 230 31.14 3.90 -16.76
C LEU A 230 30.10 3.55 -15.68
N ASP A 231 28.82 3.52 -16.04
CA ASP A 231 27.74 3.13 -15.11
C ASP A 231 27.89 1.66 -14.68
N GLU A 232 28.27 0.76 -15.60
CA GLU A 232 28.61 -0.64 -15.29
C GLU A 232 29.80 -0.72 -14.32
N PHE A 233 30.88 0.03 -14.60
CA PHE A 233 32.04 0.09 -13.70
C PHE A 233 31.70 0.62 -12.30
N LEU A 234 30.82 1.62 -12.21
CA LEU A 234 30.35 2.13 -10.91
C LEU A 234 29.56 1.08 -10.14
N GLN A 235 28.74 0.29 -10.82
CA GLN A 235 28.02 -0.81 -10.18
C GLN A 235 28.98 -1.88 -9.64
N GLU A 236 29.98 -2.28 -10.42
CA GLU A 236 31.01 -3.21 -9.94
C GLU A 236 31.74 -2.68 -8.70
N LEU A 237 32.06 -1.37 -8.68
CA LEU A 237 32.70 -0.74 -7.54
C LEU A 237 31.79 -0.71 -6.30
N ASP A 238 30.49 -0.47 -6.46
CA ASP A 238 29.52 -0.52 -5.37
C ASP A 238 29.44 -1.95 -4.79
N GLU A 239 29.41 -2.98 -5.63
CA GLU A 239 29.43 -4.40 -5.21
C GLU A 239 30.71 -4.73 -4.41
N ASP A 240 31.87 -4.27 -4.88
CA ASP A 240 33.16 -4.44 -4.17
C ASP A 240 33.17 -3.72 -2.81
N VAL A 241 32.64 -2.50 -2.75
CA VAL A 241 32.54 -1.72 -1.51
C VAL A 241 31.59 -2.39 -0.51
N GLU A 242 30.44 -2.90 -0.95
CA GLU A 242 29.53 -3.67 -0.12
C GLU A 242 30.20 -4.96 0.41
N GLY A 243 30.95 -5.67 -0.44
CA GLY A 243 31.73 -6.85 -0.05
C GLY A 243 32.80 -6.55 0.99
N MET A 244 33.55 -5.47 0.81
CA MET A 244 34.51 -4.98 1.80
C MET A 244 33.83 -4.56 3.10
N GLN A 245 32.69 -3.87 3.03
CA GLN A 245 31.93 -3.44 4.21
C GLN A 245 31.41 -4.63 5.03
N SER A 246 30.96 -5.70 4.36
CA SER A 246 30.59 -6.97 4.99
C SER A 246 31.78 -7.60 5.72
N THR A 247 32.95 -7.62 5.08
CA THR A 247 34.20 -8.12 5.68
C THR A 247 34.60 -7.30 6.92
N VAL A 248 34.49 -5.98 6.86
CA VAL A 248 34.77 -5.09 8.00
C VAL A 248 33.81 -5.39 9.15
N LEU A 249 32.52 -5.58 8.88
CA LEU A 249 31.53 -5.91 9.91
C LEU A 249 31.84 -7.24 10.59
N PHE A 250 32.21 -8.25 9.81
CA PHE A 250 32.61 -9.56 10.33
C PHE A 250 33.81 -9.44 11.28
N LEU A 251 34.87 -8.75 10.86
CA LEU A 251 36.05 -8.53 11.69
C LEU A 251 35.73 -7.72 12.96
N GLN A 252 34.85 -6.72 12.87
CA GLN A 252 34.40 -5.97 14.05
C GLN A 252 33.63 -6.87 15.04
N GLN A 253 32.81 -7.80 14.56
CA GLN A 253 32.09 -8.75 15.40
C GLN A 253 33.05 -9.73 16.09
N GLU A 254 34.04 -10.24 15.37
CA GLU A 254 35.08 -11.12 15.90
C GLU A 254 35.92 -10.41 16.98
N LEU A 255 36.32 -9.15 16.73
CA LEU A 255 37.01 -8.32 17.74
C LEU A 255 36.14 -8.06 18.97
N ARG A 256 34.83 -7.78 18.80
CA ARG A 256 33.89 -7.65 19.94
C ARG A 256 33.76 -8.95 20.74
N ALA A 257 33.73 -10.10 20.09
CA ALA A 257 33.71 -11.39 20.76
C ALA A 257 35.02 -11.66 21.53
N SER A 258 36.18 -11.38 20.91
CA SER A 258 37.48 -11.51 21.56
C SER A 258 37.64 -10.55 22.75
N THR A 259 37.25 -9.29 22.60
CA THR A 259 37.27 -8.31 23.71
C THR A 259 36.29 -8.67 24.84
N ALA A 260 35.12 -9.24 24.54
CA ALA A 260 34.20 -9.75 25.56
C ALA A 260 34.78 -10.93 26.34
N THR A 261 35.48 -11.85 25.66
CA THR A 261 36.17 -12.98 26.32
C THR A 261 37.37 -12.53 27.16
N VAL A 262 38.10 -11.49 26.72
CA VAL A 262 39.20 -10.88 27.50
C VAL A 262 38.68 -10.10 28.72
N ASN A 263 37.55 -9.40 28.61
CA ASN A 263 36.92 -8.67 29.73
C ASN A 263 36.22 -9.57 30.76
N GLY A 264 35.95 -10.85 30.44
CA GLY A 264 35.47 -11.85 31.40
C GLY A 264 36.47 -12.20 32.52
N ASN A 265 37.73 -11.77 32.41
CA ASN A 265 38.82 -12.16 33.32
C ASN A 265 39.53 -11.01 34.08
N ARG A 266 38.93 -9.80 34.20
CA ARG A 266 39.52 -8.72 35.03
C ARG A 266 38.51 -7.89 35.83
N VAL A 267 38.72 -7.83 37.14
CA VAL A 267 38.09 -6.92 38.12
C VAL A 267 38.87 -5.57 38.20
N SER A 268 38.10 -4.47 38.27
CA SER A 268 38.37 -3.08 38.75
C SER A 268 39.40 -2.14 38.08
N SER A 269 38.87 -1.11 37.37
CA SER A 269 39.07 0.38 37.40
C SER A 269 40.48 1.06 37.47
N PRO A 270 40.62 2.42 37.30
CA PRO A 270 40.15 3.40 36.28
C PRO A 270 41.27 4.35 35.73
N THR A 271 40.89 5.41 34.96
CA THR A 271 41.64 6.61 34.45
C THR A 271 42.54 6.39 33.20
N ASP A 272 42.55 7.22 32.15
CA ASP A 272 42.69 8.68 32.14
C ASP A 272 42.13 9.40 30.88
N LYS A 273 41.91 10.71 31.03
CA LYS A 273 41.29 11.65 30.09
C LYS A 273 42.22 12.02 28.90
N ARG A 274 41.67 12.19 27.69
CA ARG A 274 41.98 13.39 26.88
C ARG A 274 40.89 13.77 25.88
N THR A 275 40.49 15.01 26.02
CA THR A 275 39.58 15.85 25.26
C THR A 275 40.08 16.12 23.83
N TYR A 276 39.20 16.00 22.83
CA TYR A 276 39.11 16.96 21.74
C TYR A 276 37.70 16.95 21.12
N SER A 277 37.15 18.14 20.98
CA SER A 277 35.78 18.48 20.57
C SER A 277 35.44 18.11 19.14
N GLY A 278 34.16 17.81 18.92
CA GLY A 278 33.56 17.73 17.59
C GLY A 278 32.04 17.52 17.60
N SER A 279 31.30 18.48 18.18
CA SER A 279 29.90 18.86 17.87
C SER A 279 28.81 17.76 17.74
N ASP A 280 27.90 17.74 18.70
CA ASP A 280 26.65 16.97 18.69
C ASP A 280 25.63 17.46 17.66
N CYS A 281 25.06 16.47 16.98
CA CYS A 281 23.63 16.20 16.73
C CYS A 281 22.65 17.32 16.36
N SER A 282 21.99 17.10 15.22
CA SER A 282 20.53 17.17 15.17
C SER A 282 19.95 16.00 14.37
N ASP A 283 19.12 15.22 15.04
CA ASP A 283 18.17 14.23 14.53
C ASP A 283 17.21 14.80 13.47
N THR A 284 16.94 14.02 12.42
CA THR A 284 15.61 13.44 12.04
C THR A 284 15.51 13.15 10.52
N PRO A 285 14.72 12.12 10.13
CA PRO A 285 14.68 11.58 8.78
C PRO A 285 13.67 12.34 7.90
N VAL A 286 14.03 12.59 6.63
CA VAL A 286 13.07 13.04 5.64
C VAL A 286 13.28 12.26 4.35
N GLY A 287 12.36 11.35 4.07
CA GLY A 287 12.24 10.74 2.75
C GLY A 287 12.14 11.83 1.69
N LYS A 288 13.11 11.87 0.78
CA LYS A 288 12.97 12.58 -0.48
C LYS A 288 13.33 11.61 -1.60
N ARG A 289 12.25 11.12 -2.21
CA ARG A 289 12.13 10.61 -3.57
C ARG A 289 13.36 10.96 -4.42
N ARG A 290 13.96 9.94 -5.04
CA ARG A 290 14.89 10.09 -6.17
C ARG A 290 14.32 11.16 -7.10
N ARG A 291 14.98 12.32 -7.16
CA ARG A 291 14.73 13.32 -8.18
C ARG A 291 15.26 12.68 -9.46
N GLY A 292 14.36 12.28 -10.36
CA GLY A 292 14.77 11.96 -11.72
C GLY A 292 15.58 13.13 -12.25
N SER A 293 16.71 12.84 -12.90
CA SER A 293 17.46 13.85 -13.64
C SER A 293 16.58 14.35 -14.78
N VAL A 294 15.86 15.45 -14.54
CA VAL A 294 15.18 16.19 -15.59
C VAL A 294 16.21 17.13 -16.17
N LEU A 295 16.96 16.64 -17.16
CA LEU A 295 17.52 17.52 -18.17
C LEU A 295 16.35 17.96 -19.05
N SER A 296 15.72 19.08 -18.65
CA SER A 296 14.78 19.81 -19.51
C SER A 296 15.61 20.43 -20.63
N LEU A 297 15.59 19.81 -21.80
CA LEU A 297 15.82 20.55 -23.03
C LEU A 297 14.52 21.29 -23.30
N ASP A 298 14.43 22.53 -22.81
CA ASP A 298 13.38 23.45 -23.23
C ASP A 298 13.57 23.70 -24.73
N TYR A 299 12.84 22.95 -25.55
CA TYR A 299 12.57 23.34 -26.93
C TYR A 299 11.64 24.55 -26.87
N ASN A 300 12.19 25.72 -27.14
CA ASN A 300 11.43 26.93 -27.32
C ASN A 300 10.70 26.81 -28.68
N GLU A 301 9.45 26.34 -28.68
CA GLU A 301 8.60 26.21 -29.89
C GLU A 301 7.99 27.54 -30.36
N GLU A 302 8.33 28.66 -29.73
CA GLU A 302 7.92 30.01 -30.16
C GLU A 302 9.07 30.78 -30.80
N GLU A 303 9.58 30.29 -31.94
CA GLU A 303 10.03 31.20 -32.99
C GLU A 303 9.11 31.00 -34.20
N GLU A 304 8.18 31.94 -34.37
CA GLU A 304 7.48 32.09 -35.64
C GLU A 304 8.50 32.11 -36.78
N PRO A 305 8.24 31.42 -37.91
CA PRO A 305 9.04 31.66 -39.10
C PRO A 305 8.90 33.13 -39.48
N LEU A 306 10.00 33.88 -39.40
CA LEU A 306 10.12 35.23 -39.93
C LEU A 306 9.62 35.23 -41.38
N THR A 307 8.39 35.68 -41.56
CA THR A 307 7.84 36.02 -42.87
C THR A 307 8.62 37.22 -43.35
N VAL A 308 9.53 36.99 -44.29
CA VAL A 308 10.19 38.08 -45.01
C VAL A 308 9.12 38.69 -45.91
N THR A 309 8.44 39.71 -45.42
CA THR A 309 7.56 40.54 -46.25
C THR A 309 8.45 41.37 -47.15
N ASN A 310 8.57 40.95 -48.42
CA ASN A 310 9.00 41.87 -49.46
C ASN A 310 7.93 42.96 -49.54
N GLY A 311 8.28 44.16 -49.10
CA GLY A 311 7.45 45.33 -49.29
C GLY A 311 7.27 45.62 -50.77
N GLU A 312 6.01 45.72 -51.19
CA GLU A 312 5.63 46.44 -52.40
C GLU A 312 5.07 47.78 -51.95
N ALA A 313 5.83 48.83 -52.20
CA ALA A 313 5.35 50.19 -52.25
C ALA A 313 4.84 50.44 -53.68
N ASP A 314 3.51 50.51 -53.83
CA ASP A 314 2.74 51.53 -54.56
C ASP A 314 1.25 51.13 -54.65
#